data_AF-A0A2N2S3Z8-F1
#
_entry.id   AF-A0A2N2S3Z8-F1
#
_cell.length_a   1.000
_cell.length_b   1.000
_cell.length_c   1.000
_cell.angle_alpha   90.00
_cell.angle_beta   90.00
_cell.angle_gamma   90.00
#
_symmetry.space_group_name_H-M   'P 1'
#
loop_
_entity.id
_entity.type
_entity.pdbx_description
1 polymer ?
#
loop_
_entity_poly.entity_id
_entity_poly.type
_entity_poly.pdbx_seq_one_letter_code
_entity_poly.pdbx_strand_id
1 'polypeptide(L)' 'ANDLAGLFAACPQLSHVFFNGSAAETAFRRHAHLPHGDRGIRVLRLPSTSPAHAALNYSDKLAAWQAVRNATLTAAHAA' A
#
# COMPACT_ATOMS: atom_id res chain seq x y z
N ALA A 1 9.30 -14.09 -7.82
CA ALA A 1 8.30 -13.16 -7.25
C ALA A 1 8.43 -13.18 -5.73
N ASN A 2 8.04 -12.11 -5.03
CA ASN A 2 8.09 -12.06 -3.56
C ASN A 2 6.97 -12.91 -2.95
N ASP A 3 7.24 -13.62 -1.85
CA ASP A 3 6.23 -14.40 -1.12
C ASP A 3 5.36 -13.48 -0.24
N LEU A 4 4.43 -12.79 -0.90
CA LEU A 4 3.47 -11.93 -0.22
C LEU A 4 2.43 -12.75 0.55
N ALA A 5 2.06 -13.93 0.05
CA ALA A 5 1.09 -14.80 0.73
C ALA A 5 1.58 -15.24 2.11
N GLY A 6 2.85 -15.67 2.20
CA GLY A 6 3.51 -16.01 3.46
C GLY A 6 3.59 -14.82 4.41
N LEU A 7 3.92 -13.61 3.90
CA LEU A 7 3.92 -12.39 4.70
C LEU A 7 2.56 -12.08 5.32
N PHE A 8 1.48 -12.10 4.53
CA PHE A 8 0.14 -11.85 5.05
C PHE A 8 -0.26 -12.93 6.06
N ALA A 9 0.08 -14.19 5.83
CA ALA A 9 -0.18 -15.27 6.78
C ALA A 9 0.55 -15.08 8.12
N ALA A 10 1.83 -14.66 8.09
CA ALA A 10 2.65 -14.43 9.27
C ALA A 10 2.27 -13.14 10.02
N CYS A 11 1.71 -12.15 9.35
CA CYS A 11 1.37 -10.84 9.91
C CYS A 11 -0.15 -10.58 9.86
N PRO A 12 -0.95 -11.16 10.76
CA PRO A 12 -2.41 -10.98 10.74
C PRO A 12 -2.87 -9.55 11.03
N GLN A 13 -2.02 -8.73 11.66
CA GLN A 13 -2.28 -7.29 11.91
C GLN A 13 -2.04 -6.41 10.67
N LEU A 14 -1.45 -6.95 9.60
CA LEU A 14 -1.21 -6.21 8.37
C LEU A 14 -2.55 -5.94 7.70
N SER A 15 -2.98 -4.69 7.77
CA SER A 15 -4.31 -4.25 7.34
C SER A 15 -4.32 -3.32 6.13
N HIS A 16 -3.15 -2.78 5.74
CA HIS A 16 -3.04 -1.80 4.66
C HIS A 16 -1.86 -2.09 3.73
N VAL A 17 -2.06 -1.84 2.43
CA VAL A 17 -1.02 -1.88 1.41
C VAL A 17 -1.09 -0.60 0.59
N PHE A 18 0.01 0.15 0.57
CA PHE A 18 0.12 1.38 -0.21
C PHE A 18 1.09 1.16 -1.39
N PHE A 19 0.63 1.34 -2.62
CA PHE A 19 1.45 1.14 -3.82
C PHE A 19 2.17 2.43 -4.22
N ASN A 20 3.49 2.35 -4.39
CA ASN A 20 4.31 3.44 -4.92
C ASN A 20 4.21 3.49 -6.46
N GLY A 21 3.16 4.11 -6.98
CA GLY A 21 2.89 4.19 -8.42
C GLY A 21 2.16 2.98 -9.01
N SER A 22 1.77 3.10 -10.29
CA SER A 22 0.96 2.09 -11.00
C SER A 22 1.70 0.77 -11.22
N ALA A 23 3.01 0.82 -11.50
CA ALA A 23 3.80 -0.39 -11.72
C ALA A 23 3.77 -1.33 -10.51
N ALA A 24 3.84 -0.79 -9.28
CA ALA A 24 3.75 -1.57 -8.06
C ALA A 24 2.34 -2.19 -7.88
N GLU A 25 1.28 -1.44 -8.14
CA GLU A 25 -0.09 -1.94 -8.10
C GLU A 25 -0.31 -3.07 -9.13
N THR A 26 0.13 -2.88 -10.37
CA THR A 26 0.01 -3.88 -11.43
C THR A 26 0.76 -5.16 -11.09
N ALA A 27 2.00 -5.03 -10.59
CA ALA A 27 2.80 -6.18 -10.18
C ALA A 27 2.13 -6.94 -9.02
N PHE A 28 1.60 -6.22 -8.03
CA PHE A 28 0.86 -6.82 -6.92
C PHE A 28 -0.37 -7.57 -7.42
N ARG A 29 -1.23 -6.95 -8.24
CA ARG A 29 -2.44 -7.60 -8.77
C ARG A 29 -2.12 -8.84 -9.61
N ARG A 30 -0.98 -8.84 -10.31
CA ARG A 30 -0.54 -9.97 -11.14
C ARG A 30 0.02 -11.14 -10.34
N HIS A 31 0.68 -10.86 -9.21
CA HIS A 31 1.52 -11.86 -8.53
C HIS A 31 1.09 -12.17 -7.09
N ALA A 32 0.33 -11.29 -6.44
CA ALA A 32 -0.15 -11.49 -5.09
C ALA A 32 -1.43 -12.36 -5.13
N HIS A 33 -1.24 -13.68 -5.03
CA HIS A 33 -2.34 -14.61 -4.78
C HIS A 33 -2.61 -14.62 -3.27
N LEU A 34 -3.46 -13.71 -2.79
CA LEU A 34 -3.88 -13.69 -1.40
C LEU A 34 -4.70 -14.98 -1.11
N PRO A 35 -4.34 -15.76 -0.08
CA PRO A 35 -5.14 -16.92 0.31
C PRO A 35 -6.56 -16.46 0.73
N HIS A 36 -7.54 -17.26 0.33
CA HIS A 36 -8.97 -16.94 0.17
C HIS A 36 -9.59 -15.95 1.16
N GLY A 37 -10.36 -15.02 0.59
CA GLY A 37 -11.21 -14.09 1.32
C GLY A 37 -10.51 -12.76 1.56
N ASP A 38 -11.17 -11.68 1.14
CA ASP A 38 -10.82 -10.31 1.44
C ASP A 38 -10.58 -10.19 2.96
N ARG A 39 -9.32 -10.26 3.42
CA ARG A 39 -8.96 -10.14 4.84
C ARG A 39 -9.26 -8.74 5.41
N GLY A 40 -10.00 -7.91 4.66
CA GLY A 40 -10.20 -6.50 4.93
C GLY A 40 -8.93 -5.68 4.69
N ILE A 41 -7.97 -6.19 3.90
CA ILE A 41 -6.74 -5.47 3.60
C ILE A 41 -7.09 -4.30 2.68
N ARG A 42 -6.91 -3.08 3.19
CA ARG A 42 -7.17 -1.85 2.45
C ARG A 42 -5.99 -1.57 1.52
N VAL A 43 -6.27 -1.50 0.23
CA VAL A 43 -5.27 -1.18 -0.78
C VAL A 43 -5.45 0.26 -1.28
N LEU A 44 -4.35 0.99 -1.44
CA LEU A 44 -4.37 2.35 -2.00
C LEU A 44 -3.15 2.57 -2.90
N ARG A 45 -3.35 3.09 -4.11
CA ARG A 45 -2.25 3.55 -4.96
C ARG A 45 -1.91 5.00 -4.65
N LEU A 46 -0.64 5.26 -4.40
CA LEU A 46 -0.05 6.58 -4.19
C LEU A 46 0.78 6.99 -5.42
N PRO A 47 1.04 8.30 -5.61
CA PRO A 47 1.96 8.77 -6.63
C PRO A 47 3.37 8.22 -6.43
N SER A 48 4.07 8.00 -7.54
CA SER A 48 5.45 7.50 -7.48
C SER A 48 6.39 8.52 -6.81
N THR A 49 7.23 8.04 -5.89
CA THR A 49 8.32 8.84 -5.30
C THR A 49 9.53 8.95 -6.21
N SER A 50 9.55 8.25 -7.35
CA SER A 50 10.66 8.35 -8.32
C SER A 50 10.75 9.77 -8.91
N PRO A 51 11.96 10.33 -9.05
CA PRO A 51 12.16 11.61 -9.73
C PRO A 51 11.85 11.53 -11.23
N ALA A 52 11.91 10.33 -11.82
CA ALA A 52 11.63 10.10 -13.25
C ALA A 52 10.16 10.33 -13.65
N HIS A 53 9.26 10.53 -12.68
CA HIS A 53 7.86 10.89 -12.89
C HIS A 53 7.53 12.19 -12.12
N ALA A 54 7.94 13.32 -12.70
CA ALA A 54 7.72 14.68 -12.19
C ALA A 54 6.30 15.25 -12.45
N ALA A 55 5.31 14.38 -12.68
CA ALA A 55 3.93 14.80 -12.94
C ALA A 55 3.29 15.57 -11.77
N LEU A 56 3.83 15.40 -10.55
CA LEU A 56 3.43 16.11 -9.35
C LEU A 56 4.65 16.77 -8.70
N ASN A 57 4.44 17.98 -8.17
CA ASN A 57 5.43 18.65 -7.33
C ASN A 57 5.53 17.94 -5.96
N TYR A 58 6.48 18.39 -5.13
CA TYR A 58 6.70 17.82 -3.81
C TYR A 58 5.47 17.94 -2.89
N SER A 59 4.80 19.10 -2.84
CA SER A 59 3.65 19.32 -1.96
C SER A 59 2.48 18.40 -2.28
N ASP A 60 2.22 18.15 -3.56
CA ASP A 60 1.14 17.26 -4.01
C ASP A 60 1.46 15.81 -3.66
N LYS A 61 2.74 15.40 -3.82
CA LYS A 61 3.21 14.09 -3.35
C LYS A 61 3.05 13.97 -1.84
N LEU A 62 3.49 14.98 -1.08
CA LEU A 62 3.38 14.97 0.38
C LEU A 62 1.92 14.83 0.82
N ALA A 63 1.01 15.62 0.24
CA ALA A 63 -0.42 15.57 0.52
C ALA A 63 -1.00 14.17 0.26
N ALA A 64 -0.67 13.55 -0.88
CA ALA A 64 -1.12 12.20 -1.19
C ALA A 64 -0.59 11.16 -0.19
N TRP A 65 0.69 11.28 0.19
CA TRP A 65 1.35 10.34 1.10
C TRP A 65 0.91 10.49 2.58
N GLN A 66 0.22 11.57 2.96
CA GLN A 66 -0.41 11.70 4.29
C GLN A 66 -1.43 10.57 4.56
N ALA A 67 -1.97 9.92 3.53
CA ALA A 67 -2.83 8.75 3.69
C ALA A 67 -2.20 7.64 4.55
N VAL A 68 -0.88 7.43 4.45
CA VAL A 68 -0.15 6.41 5.25
C VAL A 68 -0.18 6.80 6.73
N ARG A 69 0.17 8.06 7.04
CA ARG A 69 0.14 8.57 8.41
C ARG A 69 -1.27 8.47 8.99
N ASN A 70 -2.29 8.87 8.23
CA ASN A 70 -3.68 8.83 8.68
C ASN A 70 -4.12 7.39 9.01
N ALA A 71 -3.76 6.41 8.17
CA ALA A 71 -4.06 5.01 8.44
C ALA A 71 -3.41 4.50 9.73
N THR A 72 -2.16 4.91 10.02
CA THR A 72 -1.49 4.53 11.29
C THR A 72 -2.14 5.16 12.52
N LEU A 73 -2.63 6.40 12.41
CA LEU A 73 -3.32 7.08 13.52
C LEU A 73 -4.69 6.45 13.79
N THR A 74 -5.42 6.02 12.77
CA THR A 74 -6.68 5.29 12.94
C THR A 74 -6.44 3.93 13.59
N ALA A 75 -5.39 3.20 13.17
CA ALA A 75 -5.04 1.92 13.77
C ALA A 75 -4.65 2.04 15.26
N ALA A 76 -3.93 3.11 15.63
CA ALA A 76 -3.52 3.35 17.01
C ALA A 76 -4.68 3.69 17.96
N HIS A 77 -5.76 4.31 17.47
CA HIS A 77 -6.95 4.59 18.28
C HIS A 77 -7.90 3.38 18.42
N ALA A 78 -7.74 2.36 17.58
CA ALA A 78 -8.58 1.17 17.58
C ALA A 78 -7.99 0.01 18.40
N ALA A 79 -6.75 0.14 18.88
CA ALA A 79 -6.03 -0.83 19.70
C ALA A 79 -6.02 -0.40 21.17
#